data_AF-A0A6B1HR47-F1
#
_entry.id   AF-A0A6B1HR47-F1
#
_cell.length_a   1.000
_cell.length_b   1.000
_cell.length_c   1.000
_cell.angle_alpha   90.00
_cell.angle_beta   90.00
_cell.angle_gamma   90.00
#
_symmetry.space_group_name_H-M   'P 1'
#
loop_
_entity.id
_entity.type
_entity.pdbx_description
1 polymer ?
#
loop_
_entity_poly.entity_id
_entity_poly.type
_entity_poly.pdbx_seq_one_letter_code
_entity_poly.pdbx_strand_id
1 'polypeptide(L)'
;MLYPRAKALVLVLLAVQNLGAERRTIVMGGEEGLTWESGGGTIAALIQIGPTEVEVNNTPGNVLEFDADGRVGWLSPQQADETVNIALGLLDRGGRLGAPTILSQVIKDQLIFMIDDDPTTAFERKTARGGSQVNSLGVIMDFDLGARFGVERIQFFPRNAHPDFPAPNFPFQNDFLRGFELLLNDGSEETQVANQPVLT
;
A
#
# COMPACT_ATOMS: atom_id res chain seq x y z
N MET A 1 -85.91 -23.70 40.22
CA MET A 1 -85.00 -24.49 39.36
C MET A 1 -83.67 -23.75 39.28
N LEU A 2 -82.63 -24.32 39.89
CA LEU A 2 -81.28 -23.78 39.95
C LEU A 2 -80.54 -24.03 38.62
N TYR A 3 -79.78 -23.05 38.14
CA TYR A 3 -78.62 -23.27 37.27
C TYR A 3 -77.48 -22.34 37.74
N PRO A 4 -76.31 -22.86 38.16
CA PRO A 4 -75.17 -22.02 38.44
C PRO A 4 -74.40 -21.72 37.14
N ARG A 5 -74.07 -20.45 36.91
CA ARG A 5 -73.15 -20.02 35.84
C ARG A 5 -71.72 -20.27 36.30
N ALA A 6 -71.07 -21.29 35.76
CA ALA A 6 -69.63 -21.48 35.91
C ALA A 6 -68.89 -20.38 35.13
N LYS A 7 -68.19 -19.48 35.84
CA LYS A 7 -67.22 -18.57 35.23
C LYS A 7 -65.91 -19.35 35.05
N ALA A 8 -65.59 -19.70 33.81
CA ALA A 8 -64.28 -20.23 33.48
C ALA A 8 -63.24 -19.10 33.55
N LEU A 9 -62.35 -19.17 34.54
CA LEU A 9 -61.18 -18.31 34.64
C LEU A 9 -60.09 -18.92 33.74
N VAL A 10 -59.84 -18.34 32.58
CA VAL A 10 -58.71 -18.73 31.73
C VAL A 10 -57.45 -18.08 32.31
N LEU A 11 -56.63 -18.88 32.98
CA LEU A 11 -55.30 -18.46 33.44
C LEU A 11 -54.35 -18.53 32.23
N VAL A 12 -54.04 -17.39 31.62
CA VAL A 12 -53.00 -17.31 30.59
C VAL A 12 -51.65 -17.31 31.31
N LEU A 13 -51.00 -18.47 31.33
CA LEU A 13 -49.60 -18.60 31.72
C LEU A 13 -48.73 -17.96 30.62
N LEU A 14 -48.26 -16.74 30.87
CA LEU A 14 -47.13 -16.15 30.14
C LEU A 14 -45.89 -16.98 30.49
N ALA A 15 -45.60 -17.98 29.66
CA ALA A 15 -44.31 -18.63 29.65
C ALA A 15 -43.28 -17.58 29.19
N VAL A 16 -42.56 -16.99 30.14
CA VAL A 16 -41.33 -16.26 29.85
C VAL A 16 -40.37 -17.30 29.29
N GLN A 17 -40.30 -17.40 27.96
CA GLN A 17 -39.22 -18.13 27.34
C GLN A 17 -37.95 -17.37 27.66
N ASN A 18 -37.17 -17.93 28.59
CA ASN A 18 -35.78 -17.55 28.80
C ASN A 18 -35.04 -17.97 27.52
N LEU A 19 -35.17 -17.16 26.46
CA LEU A 19 -34.31 -17.20 25.29
C LEU A 19 -32.94 -16.72 25.79
N GLY A 20 -32.25 -17.58 26.54
CA GLY A 20 -30.86 -17.38 26.87
C GLY A 20 -30.12 -17.35 25.55
N ALA A 21 -29.72 -16.16 25.11
CA ALA A 21 -28.81 -16.02 23.99
C ALA A 21 -27.61 -16.93 24.28
N GLU A 22 -27.27 -17.81 23.34
CA GLU A 22 -26.11 -18.69 23.46
C GLU A 22 -24.87 -17.81 23.60
N ARG A 23 -24.36 -17.69 24.84
CA ARG A 23 -23.13 -16.96 25.11
C ARG A 23 -21.96 -17.89 24.84
N ARG A 24 -21.34 -17.74 23.67
CA ARG A 24 -20.03 -18.33 23.40
C ARG A 24 -18.95 -17.45 24.02
N THR A 25 -18.14 -18.03 24.90
CA THR A 25 -16.92 -17.41 25.42
C THR A 25 -15.73 -18.02 24.69
N ILE A 26 -14.87 -17.17 24.15
CA ILE A 26 -13.66 -17.58 23.45
C ILE A 26 -12.49 -17.06 24.27
N VAL A 27 -11.61 -17.96 24.65
CA VAL A 27 -10.36 -17.61 25.33
C VAL A 27 -9.27 -17.61 24.27
N MET A 28 -8.60 -16.48 24.10
CA MET A 28 -7.52 -16.30 23.13
C MET A 28 -6.18 -16.27 23.88
N GLY A 29 -5.21 -17.09 23.45
CA GLY A 29 -3.90 -17.23 24.10
C GLY A 29 -3.91 -17.97 25.44
N GLY A 30 -2.71 -18.24 26.00
CA GLY A 30 -2.51 -19.06 27.20
C GLY A 30 -2.42 -20.57 26.90
N GLU A 31 -2.18 -21.41 27.92
CA GLU A 31 -2.05 -22.88 27.74
C GLU A 31 -3.32 -23.55 27.19
N GLU A 32 -4.51 -23.02 27.52
CA GLU A 32 -5.80 -23.62 27.16
C GLU A 32 -6.62 -22.80 26.15
N GLY A 33 -6.11 -21.64 25.70
CA GLY A 33 -6.81 -20.77 24.75
C GLY A 33 -6.49 -21.07 23.29
N LEU A 34 -7.26 -20.48 22.37
CA LEU A 34 -6.98 -20.56 20.93
C LEU A 34 -5.65 -19.89 20.59
N THR A 35 -4.90 -20.48 19.65
CA THR A 35 -3.63 -19.96 19.17
C THR A 35 -3.83 -18.74 18.27
N TRP A 36 -2.81 -17.87 18.23
CA TRP A 36 -2.70 -16.77 17.28
C TRP A 36 -1.69 -17.08 16.17
N GLU A 37 -1.44 -18.36 15.88
CA GLU A 37 -0.44 -18.75 14.87
C GLU A 37 -0.91 -18.50 13.43
N SER A 38 -2.21 -18.27 13.23
CA SER A 38 -2.78 -17.98 11.92
C SER A 38 -4.10 -17.21 12.01
N GLY A 39 -4.51 -16.63 10.89
CA GLY A 39 -5.84 -16.04 10.75
C GLY A 39 -6.96 -17.08 10.65
N GLY A 40 -8.10 -16.81 11.30
CA GLY A 40 -9.42 -17.26 10.83
C GLY A 40 -9.82 -18.70 11.12
N GLY A 41 -9.10 -19.46 11.94
CA GLY A 41 -9.38 -20.89 12.11
C GLY A 41 -10.73 -21.26 12.73
N THR A 42 -11.30 -20.40 13.59
CA THR A 42 -12.47 -20.79 14.41
C THR A 42 -13.63 -19.80 14.37
N ILE A 43 -13.35 -18.50 14.30
CA ILE A 43 -14.35 -17.44 14.08
C ILE A 43 -13.78 -16.44 13.09
N ALA A 44 -14.08 -16.66 11.82
CA ALA A 44 -13.76 -15.69 10.78
C ALA A 44 -14.83 -14.60 10.75
N ALA A 45 -14.39 -13.34 10.70
CA ALA A 45 -15.31 -12.23 10.44
C ALA A 45 -15.73 -12.25 8.97
N LEU A 46 -16.98 -11.85 8.71
CA LEU A 46 -17.46 -11.61 7.36
C LEU A 46 -17.25 -10.13 7.04
N ILE A 47 -16.41 -9.85 6.04
CA ILE A 47 -15.91 -8.51 5.75
C ILE A 47 -16.26 -8.17 4.32
N GLN A 48 -17.00 -7.09 4.12
CA GLN A 48 -17.34 -6.63 2.78
C GLN A 48 -16.18 -5.80 2.22
N ILE A 49 -15.43 -6.38 1.27
CA ILE A 49 -14.27 -5.75 0.61
C ILE A 49 -14.62 -5.06 -0.71
N GLY A 50 -15.85 -5.26 -1.19
CA GLY A 50 -16.38 -4.56 -2.37
C GLY A 50 -17.90 -4.52 -2.41
N PRO A 51 -18.49 -3.91 -3.46
CA PRO A 51 -19.95 -3.78 -3.60
C PRO A 51 -20.69 -5.13 -3.57
N THR A 52 -20.03 -6.20 -4.01
CA THR A 52 -20.55 -7.58 -4.02
C THR A 52 -19.53 -8.60 -3.51
N GLU A 53 -18.36 -8.14 -3.07
CA GLU A 53 -17.24 -9.00 -2.70
C GLU A 53 -17.08 -9.02 -1.18
N VAL A 54 -16.91 -10.23 -0.65
CA VAL A 54 -16.87 -10.49 0.78
C VAL A 54 -15.71 -11.43 1.07
N GLU A 55 -14.87 -11.06 2.03
CA GLU A 55 -13.80 -11.87 2.59
C GLU A 55 -14.28 -12.50 3.91
N VAL A 56 -13.90 -13.76 4.14
CA VAL A 56 -14.16 -14.47 5.40
C VAL A 56 -12.81 -14.71 6.08
N ASN A 57 -12.36 -13.71 6.84
CA ASN A 57 -11.05 -13.70 7.49
C ASN A 57 -11.12 -12.81 8.74
N ASN A 58 -10.18 -12.97 9.66
CA ASN A 58 -9.96 -12.07 10.79
C ASN A 58 -8.78 -11.10 10.56
N THR A 59 -8.14 -11.18 9.38
CA THR A 59 -7.04 -10.30 8.94
C THR A 59 -7.35 -9.66 7.57
N PRO A 60 -8.39 -8.80 7.50
CA PRO A 60 -8.78 -8.18 6.23
C PRO A 60 -7.60 -7.51 5.53
N GLY A 61 -7.42 -7.83 4.25
CA GLY A 61 -6.33 -7.25 3.45
C GLY A 61 -4.93 -7.69 3.85
N ASN A 62 -4.78 -8.80 4.60
CA ASN A 62 -3.49 -9.33 5.06
C ASN A 62 -2.61 -8.33 5.83
N VAL A 63 -3.22 -7.38 6.53
CA VAL A 63 -2.52 -6.32 7.27
C VAL A 63 -1.83 -6.79 8.55
N LEU A 64 -1.97 -8.07 8.90
CA LEU A 64 -1.38 -8.69 10.09
C LEU A 64 -0.51 -9.88 9.69
N GLU A 65 0.62 -10.00 10.36
CA GLU A 65 1.59 -11.07 10.20
C GLU A 65 1.75 -11.82 11.53
N PHE A 66 1.74 -13.16 11.46
CA PHE A 66 1.72 -14.06 12.63
C PHE A 66 3.08 -14.70 12.97
N ASP A 67 4.08 -14.48 12.11
CA ASP A 67 5.45 -14.98 12.24
C ASP A 67 6.48 -13.94 11.76
N ALA A 68 6.22 -12.65 12.06
CA ALA A 68 7.12 -11.58 11.67
C ALA A 68 8.49 -11.76 12.32
N ASP A 69 9.53 -11.91 11.49
CA ASP A 69 10.92 -12.16 11.90
C ASP A 69 11.09 -13.42 12.79
N GLY A 70 10.30 -14.47 12.56
CA GLY A 70 10.39 -15.72 13.33
C GLY A 70 9.73 -15.66 14.72
N ARG A 71 8.93 -14.60 14.99
CA ARG A 71 8.19 -14.42 16.24
C ARG A 71 6.83 -15.11 16.17
N VAL A 72 6.84 -16.43 16.07
CA VAL A 72 5.63 -17.27 16.03
C VAL A 72 4.68 -16.91 17.19
N GLY A 73 3.42 -16.64 16.85
CA GLY A 73 2.35 -16.36 17.80
C GLY A 73 2.23 -14.89 18.22
N TRP A 74 3.02 -13.99 17.62
CA TRP A 74 2.87 -12.56 17.77
C TRP A 74 1.93 -12.01 16.71
N LEU A 75 1.14 -11.00 17.08
CA LEU A 75 0.41 -10.17 16.11
C LEU A 75 1.27 -8.97 15.76
N SER A 76 1.79 -8.95 14.53
CA SER A 76 2.54 -7.80 14.02
C SER A 76 1.78 -7.17 12.86
N PRO A 77 1.84 -5.84 12.66
CA PRO A 77 1.46 -5.24 11.39
C PRO A 77 2.30 -5.86 10.27
N GLN A 78 1.70 -6.08 9.10
CA GLN A 78 2.43 -6.50 7.92
C GLN A 78 3.53 -5.47 7.62
N GLN A 79 4.76 -5.95 7.48
CA GLN A 79 5.87 -5.10 7.05
C GLN A 79 5.95 -5.08 5.52
N ALA A 80 6.31 -3.92 4.96
CA ALA A 80 6.63 -3.85 3.55
C ALA A 80 7.96 -4.56 3.30
N ASP A 81 8.07 -5.30 2.20
CA ASP A 81 9.34 -5.90 1.80
C ASP A 81 10.30 -4.79 1.35
N GLU A 82 11.25 -4.45 2.21
CA GLU A 82 12.26 -3.41 1.99
C GLU A 82 13.26 -3.77 0.87
N THR A 83 13.25 -5.02 0.38
CA THR A 83 14.11 -5.46 -0.73
C THR A 83 13.48 -5.17 -2.10
N VAL A 84 12.20 -4.79 -2.16
CA VAL A 84 11.48 -4.57 -3.40
C VAL A 84 11.62 -3.11 -3.85
N ASN A 85 12.19 -2.91 -5.04
CA ASN A 85 12.12 -1.62 -5.71
C ASN A 85 10.71 -1.40 -6.26
N ILE A 86 9.88 -0.69 -5.49
CA ILE A 86 8.49 -0.40 -5.85
C ILE A 86 8.36 0.39 -7.16
N ALA A 87 9.38 1.14 -7.58
CA ALA A 87 9.31 1.96 -8.80
C ALA A 87 9.15 1.12 -10.08
N LEU A 88 9.64 -0.13 -10.09
CA LEU A 88 9.57 -1.02 -11.26
C LEU A 88 8.12 -1.37 -11.63
N GLY A 89 7.24 -1.51 -10.64
CA GLY A 89 5.83 -1.82 -10.85
C GLY A 89 4.94 -0.58 -11.10
N LEU A 90 5.52 0.62 -11.23
CA LEU A 90 4.78 1.88 -11.29
C LEU A 90 3.71 1.88 -12.38
N LEU A 91 4.07 1.50 -13.60
CA LEU A 91 3.15 1.51 -14.74
C LEU A 91 2.09 0.42 -14.65
N ASP A 92 2.45 -0.78 -14.18
CA ASP A 92 1.53 -1.92 -14.05
C ASP A 92 0.39 -1.61 -13.08
N ARG A 93 0.66 -0.77 -12.08
CA ARG A 93 -0.32 -0.32 -11.09
C ARG A 93 -1.11 0.92 -11.55
N GLY A 94 -0.91 1.37 -12.80
CA GLY A 94 -1.60 2.54 -13.37
C GLY A 94 -0.99 3.88 -12.99
N GLY A 95 0.17 3.88 -12.36
CA GLY A 95 0.95 5.08 -12.05
C GLY A 95 1.53 5.74 -13.31
N ARG A 96 2.18 6.89 -13.13
CA ARG A 96 2.65 7.73 -14.25
C ARG A 96 3.98 8.42 -13.94
N LEU A 97 4.74 8.65 -15.00
CA LEU A 97 5.93 9.50 -14.98
C LEU A 97 5.63 10.84 -15.64
N GLY A 98 6.04 11.93 -15.01
CA GLY A 98 5.85 13.30 -15.47
C GLY A 98 7.15 14.09 -15.45
N ALA A 99 7.24 15.09 -16.33
CA ALA A 99 8.26 16.12 -16.25
C ALA A 99 7.71 17.43 -16.84
N PRO A 100 6.95 18.22 -16.04
CA PRO A 100 6.20 19.37 -16.55
C PRO A 100 7.12 20.49 -17.08
N THR A 101 8.34 20.56 -16.58
CA THR A 101 9.37 21.54 -16.99
C THR A 101 10.10 21.16 -18.29
N ILE A 102 9.88 19.95 -18.82
CA ILE A 102 10.45 19.49 -20.08
C ILE A 102 9.41 19.70 -21.18
N LEU A 103 9.80 20.35 -22.29
CA LEU A 103 8.88 20.58 -23.41
C LEU A 103 9.00 19.53 -24.52
N SER A 104 10.17 18.90 -24.67
CA SER A 104 10.41 17.89 -25.70
C SER A 104 9.78 16.56 -25.32
N GLN A 105 8.84 16.06 -26.13
CA GLN A 105 8.25 14.74 -25.92
C GLN A 105 9.29 13.62 -26.00
N VAL A 106 10.22 13.71 -26.96
CA VAL A 106 11.31 12.74 -27.12
C VAL A 106 12.17 12.61 -25.86
N ILE A 107 12.33 13.69 -25.09
CA ILE A 107 13.06 13.66 -23.82
C ILE A 107 12.17 13.09 -22.71
N LYS A 108 10.88 13.43 -22.68
CA LYS A 108 9.92 12.85 -21.72
C LYS A 108 9.81 11.34 -21.86
N ASP A 109 9.85 10.82 -23.08
CA ASP A 109 9.78 9.38 -23.35
C ASP A 109 10.96 8.62 -22.73
N GLN A 110 12.07 9.30 -22.38
CA GLN A 110 13.22 8.71 -21.68
C GLN A 110 13.04 8.59 -20.17
N LEU A 111 11.99 9.19 -19.57
CA LEU A 111 11.75 9.06 -18.12
C LEU A 111 11.60 7.59 -17.71
N ILE A 112 11.13 6.73 -18.62
CA ILE A 112 10.97 5.31 -18.39
C ILE A 112 12.29 4.61 -18.00
N PHE A 113 13.43 5.12 -18.49
CA PHE A 113 14.76 4.59 -18.18
C PHE A 113 15.21 4.82 -16.74
N MET A 114 14.39 5.50 -15.92
CA MET A 114 14.65 5.67 -14.49
C MET A 114 14.01 4.55 -13.66
N ILE A 115 13.16 3.71 -14.26
CA ILE A 115 12.37 2.68 -13.58
C ILE A 115 12.33 1.34 -14.34
N ASP A 116 13.24 1.12 -15.29
CA ASP A 116 13.24 -0.05 -16.19
C ASP A 116 14.17 -1.19 -15.75
N ASP A 117 14.84 -1.05 -14.60
CA ASP A 117 15.81 -2.01 -14.06
C ASP A 117 17.03 -2.28 -14.98
N ASP A 118 17.30 -1.39 -15.95
CA ASP A 118 18.42 -1.55 -16.90
C ASP A 118 19.56 -0.56 -16.58
N PRO A 119 20.75 -1.03 -16.17
CA PRO A 119 21.88 -0.15 -15.86
C PRO A 119 22.47 0.55 -17.10
N THR A 120 22.10 0.13 -18.31
CA THR A 120 22.63 0.66 -19.57
C THR A 120 21.82 1.84 -20.11
N THR A 121 20.57 1.98 -19.68
CA THR A 121 19.69 3.09 -20.01
C THR A 121 19.76 4.17 -18.92
N ALA A 122 19.40 5.40 -19.28
CA ALA A 122 19.27 6.51 -18.33
C ALA A 122 18.48 7.65 -18.94
N PHE A 123 17.80 8.40 -18.08
CA PHE A 123 17.29 9.71 -18.45
C PHE A 123 18.47 10.69 -18.68
N GLU A 124 18.65 11.14 -19.94
CA GLU A 124 19.72 12.04 -20.32
C GLU A 124 19.20 13.39 -20.80
N ARG A 125 19.47 14.46 -20.03
CA ARG A 125 19.22 15.84 -20.47
C ARG A 125 20.52 16.52 -20.90
N LYS A 126 21.07 16.11 -22.04
CA LYS A 126 22.17 16.82 -22.73
C LYS A 126 21.60 17.90 -23.64
N THR A 127 21.97 19.14 -23.40
CA THR A 127 21.58 20.29 -24.22
C THR A 127 22.49 20.41 -25.45
N ALA A 128 21.81 20.60 -26.59
CA ALA A 128 22.25 20.97 -27.94
C ALA A 128 23.18 20.03 -28.73
N ARG A 129 22.67 19.58 -29.89
CA ARG A 129 23.49 19.28 -31.08
C ARG A 129 24.36 20.53 -31.35
N GLY A 130 25.67 20.47 -31.05
CA GLY A 130 26.59 21.58 -31.34
C GLY A 130 27.58 21.97 -30.24
N GLY A 131 27.59 21.30 -29.07
CA GLY A 131 28.77 21.30 -28.19
C GLY A 131 28.81 22.31 -27.03
N SER A 132 27.69 22.98 -26.70
CA SER A 132 27.61 23.73 -25.44
C SER A 132 26.77 22.96 -24.43
N GLN A 133 27.43 22.38 -23.42
CA GLN A 133 26.79 21.82 -22.23
C GLN A 133 26.04 22.96 -21.52
N VAL A 134 24.72 23.04 -21.69
CA VAL A 134 23.88 23.91 -20.87
C VAL A 134 23.48 23.10 -19.65
N ASN A 135 23.88 23.56 -18.47
CA ASN A 135 23.46 22.94 -17.22
C ASN A 135 21.93 22.84 -17.20
N SER A 136 21.44 21.61 -17.12
CA SER A 136 20.03 21.29 -17.06
C SER A 136 19.48 21.63 -15.68
N LEU A 137 19.25 22.91 -15.42
CA LEU A 137 18.68 23.40 -14.16
C LEU A 137 17.15 23.32 -14.19
N GLY A 138 16.55 23.25 -13.00
CA GLY A 138 15.11 23.37 -12.80
C GLY A 138 14.27 22.27 -13.43
N VAL A 139 14.77 21.02 -13.45
CA VAL A 139 13.97 19.87 -13.88
C VAL A 139 13.09 19.43 -12.72
N ILE A 140 11.79 19.51 -12.91
CA ILE A 140 10.78 18.85 -12.07
C ILE A 140 10.43 17.53 -12.73
N MET A 141 10.45 16.46 -11.94
CA MET A 141 10.06 15.12 -12.33
C MET A 141 9.02 14.61 -11.33
N ASP A 142 7.93 14.08 -11.84
CA ASP A 142 6.82 13.57 -11.04
C ASP A 142 6.77 12.05 -11.18
N PHE A 143 6.74 11.35 -10.06
CA PHE A 143 6.61 9.90 -9.99
C PHE A 143 5.31 9.59 -9.26
N ASP A 144 4.23 9.38 -10.02
CA ASP A 144 2.99 8.86 -9.48
C ASP A 144 3.15 7.34 -9.36
N LEU A 145 3.32 6.89 -8.12
CA LEU A 145 3.43 5.48 -7.82
C LEU A 145 2.11 4.74 -7.97
N GLY A 146 0.96 5.28 -8.41
CA GLY A 146 -0.27 4.50 -8.68
C GLY A 146 -0.91 3.74 -7.50
N ALA A 147 -0.30 3.80 -6.32
CA ALA A 147 -0.77 3.27 -5.04
C ALA A 147 -0.01 3.96 -3.90
N ARG A 148 -0.50 3.82 -2.67
CA ARG A 148 0.14 4.36 -1.48
C ARG A 148 1.13 3.35 -0.91
N PHE A 149 2.35 3.79 -0.67
CA PHE A 149 3.42 2.97 -0.10
C PHE A 149 4.03 3.67 1.10
N GLY A 150 4.36 2.91 2.13
CA GLY A 150 5.40 3.31 3.05
C GLY A 150 6.74 3.24 2.31
N VAL A 151 7.49 4.34 2.30
CA VAL A 151 8.80 4.39 1.63
C VAL A 151 9.87 4.59 2.69
N GLU A 152 10.76 3.60 2.82
CA GLU A 152 11.90 3.66 3.73
C GLU A 152 13.02 4.54 3.15
N ARG A 153 13.28 4.38 1.84
CA ARG A 153 14.41 5.02 1.15
C ARG A 153 14.09 5.32 -0.30
N ILE A 154 14.56 6.49 -0.76
CA ILE A 154 14.57 6.86 -2.18
C ILE A 154 16.02 7.07 -2.60
N GLN A 155 16.42 6.43 -3.69
CA GLN A 155 17.77 6.53 -4.24
C GLN A 155 17.72 7.00 -5.68
N PHE A 156 18.59 7.96 -5.99
CA PHE A 156 18.87 8.37 -7.36
C PHE A 156 20.38 8.30 -7.53
N PHE A 157 20.85 7.67 -8.60
CA PHE A 157 22.27 7.52 -8.87
C PHE A 157 22.54 7.65 -10.37
N PRO A 158 23.69 8.21 -10.78
CA PRO A 158 24.16 8.10 -12.15
C PRO A 158 24.39 6.64 -12.53
N ARG A 159 24.32 6.33 -13.83
CA ARG A 159 24.77 5.02 -14.33
C ARG A 159 26.15 4.67 -13.80
N ASN A 160 26.34 3.38 -13.51
CA ASN A 160 27.60 2.83 -13.01
C ASN A 160 28.03 3.33 -11.62
N ALA A 161 27.13 3.95 -10.84
CA ALA A 161 27.43 4.41 -9.49
C ALA A 161 26.82 3.54 -8.37
N HIS A 162 25.88 2.65 -8.69
CA HIS A 162 25.30 1.70 -7.73
C HIS A 162 25.91 0.30 -7.92
N PRO A 163 26.34 -0.41 -6.85
CA PRO A 163 26.95 -1.74 -6.95
C PRO A 163 26.09 -2.77 -7.68
N ASP A 164 24.76 -2.70 -7.48
CA ASP A 164 23.82 -3.64 -8.10
C ASP A 164 23.49 -3.31 -9.57
N PHE A 165 23.91 -2.12 -10.05
CA PHE A 165 23.67 -1.63 -11.41
C PHE A 165 24.99 -1.30 -12.13
N PRO A 166 25.87 -2.30 -12.39
CA PRO A 166 27.14 -2.07 -13.05
C PRO A 166 26.94 -1.71 -14.52
N ALA A 167 27.60 -0.65 -14.97
CA ALA A 167 27.56 -0.19 -16.35
C ALA A 167 28.95 0.29 -16.80
N PRO A 168 29.95 -0.61 -16.90
CA PRO A 168 31.36 -0.24 -17.05
C PRO A 168 31.67 0.54 -18.33
N ASN A 169 30.84 0.39 -19.36
CA ASN A 169 30.97 1.12 -20.63
C ASN A 169 30.42 2.55 -20.57
N PHE A 170 29.81 2.95 -19.46
CA PHE A 170 29.14 4.23 -19.27
C PHE A 170 29.70 4.95 -18.03
N PRO A 171 30.89 5.59 -18.12
CA PRO A 171 31.60 6.13 -16.97
C PRO A 171 31.05 7.50 -16.49
N PHE A 172 29.74 7.57 -16.21
CA PHE A 172 29.04 8.78 -15.79
C PHE A 172 28.97 8.95 -14.26
N GLN A 173 29.81 8.25 -13.50
CA GLN A 173 29.84 8.35 -12.03
C GLN A 173 30.02 9.78 -11.48
N ASN A 174 30.50 10.73 -12.30
CA ASN A 174 30.67 12.13 -11.93
C ASN A 174 29.46 13.04 -12.28
N ASP A 175 28.44 12.51 -12.93
CA ASP A 175 27.25 13.25 -13.42
C ASP A 175 26.09 13.21 -12.39
N PHE A 176 26.41 13.11 -11.10
CA PHE A 176 25.41 13.09 -10.04
C PHE A 176 24.64 14.41 -9.92
N LEU A 177 23.39 14.31 -9.47
CA LEU A 177 22.57 15.45 -9.10
C LEU A 177 23.26 16.20 -7.95
N ARG A 178 23.68 17.44 -8.22
CA ARG A 178 24.42 18.26 -7.24
C ARG A 178 23.51 19.02 -6.27
N GLY A 179 22.24 19.16 -6.61
CA GLY A 179 21.22 19.78 -5.79
C GLY A 179 19.86 19.29 -6.25
N PHE A 180 19.03 18.92 -5.30
CA PHE A 180 17.67 18.46 -5.52
C PHE A 180 16.79 18.87 -4.35
N GLU A 181 15.50 18.93 -4.61
CA GLU A 181 14.45 19.01 -3.61
C GLU A 181 13.57 17.77 -3.81
N LEU A 182 13.19 17.14 -2.70
CA LEU A 182 12.29 16.00 -2.71
C LEU A 182 11.03 16.41 -1.99
N LEU A 183 9.90 16.32 -2.69
CA LEU A 183 8.58 16.60 -2.14
C LEU A 183 7.77 15.32 -2.23
N LEU A 184 7.03 15.02 -1.16
CA LEU A 184 6.24 13.80 -1.05
C LEU A 184 4.76 14.13 -0.95
N ASN A 185 3.93 13.26 -1.52
CA ASN A 185 2.49 13.38 -1.49
C ASN A 185 1.88 11.98 -1.45
N ASP A 186 0.93 11.75 -0.53
CA ASP A 186 0.27 10.46 -0.34
C ASP A 186 -1.01 10.32 -1.19
N GLY A 187 -1.34 11.32 -2.00
CA GLY A 187 -2.53 11.37 -2.82
C GLY A 187 -3.83 11.34 -2.01
N SER A 188 -3.80 11.75 -0.74
CA SER A 188 -5.02 11.98 0.06
C SER A 188 -5.70 13.27 -0.38
N GLU A 189 -7.01 13.41 -0.08
CA GLU A 189 -7.73 14.64 -0.43
C GLU A 189 -7.13 15.84 0.32
N GLU A 190 -6.64 15.60 1.54
CA GLU A 190 -5.99 16.57 2.42
C GLU A 190 -4.67 17.08 1.87
N THR A 191 -3.97 16.28 1.06
CA THR A 191 -2.71 16.67 0.41
C THR A 191 -2.93 17.09 -1.05
N GLN A 192 -4.16 17.36 -1.47
CA GLN A 192 -4.48 17.82 -2.82
C GLN A 192 -5.21 19.16 -2.84
N VAL A 193 -4.94 19.98 -3.86
CA VAL A 193 -5.71 21.18 -4.18
C VAL A 193 -6.12 21.11 -5.65
N ALA A 194 -7.43 21.16 -5.92
CA ALA A 194 -7.98 21.05 -7.28
C ALA A 194 -7.47 19.82 -8.06
N ASN A 195 -7.41 18.65 -7.39
CA ASN A 195 -6.87 17.39 -7.92
C ASN A 195 -5.40 17.49 -8.38
N GLN A 196 -4.64 18.41 -7.80
CA GLN A 196 -3.18 18.48 -7.96
C GLN A 196 -2.51 18.20 -6.61
N PRO A 197 -1.43 17.42 -6.58
CA PRO A 197 -0.64 17.22 -5.37
C PRO A 197 -0.16 18.56 -4.80
N VAL A 198 -0.41 18.79 -3.51
CA VAL A 198 0.33 19.79 -2.74
C VAL A 198 1.66 19.16 -2.40
N LEU A 199 2.72 19.69 -3.00
CA LEU A 199 4.08 19.21 -2.78
C LEU A 199 4.60 19.87 -1.48
N THR A 200 4.86 19.05 -0.46
CA THR A 200 5.40 19.47 0.84
C THR A 200 6.68 18.73 1.18
#